data_AF-I2N0W7-F1
#
_entry.id   AF-I2N0W7-F1
#
_cell.length_a   1.000
_cell.length_b   1.000
_cell.length_c   1.000
_cell.angle_alpha   90.00
_cell.angle_beta   90.00
_cell.angle_gamma   90.00
#
_symmetry.space_group_name_H-M   'P 1'
#
loop_
_entity.id
_entity.type
_entity.pdbx_description
1 polymer ?
#
loop_
_entity_poly.entity_id
_entity_poly.type
_entity_poly.pdbx_seq_one_letter_code
_entity_poly.pdbx_strand_id
1 'polypeptide(L)'
;MTALPYGDPTQWDEIPEAWLTAFTHALQAHGHTIDDAHESAITIAAPGLDDGEEWSLVKPNFHGLWAHGIYIRGYCPDPEWIHADAADPQAVADVVHAILTGAPLKRTFLNGAMGVYPAPTTEA
;
A
#
# COMPACT_ATOMS: atom_id res chain seq x y z
N MET A 1 5.13 3.40 -25.55
CA MET A 1 5.13 3.59 -24.09
C MET A 1 3.93 4.45 -23.76
N THR A 2 2.89 3.85 -23.20
CA THR A 2 1.78 4.61 -22.59
C THR A 2 2.39 5.41 -21.43
N ALA A 3 2.16 6.72 -21.38
CA ALA A 3 2.60 7.52 -20.24
C ALA A 3 1.90 6.97 -18.99
N LEU A 4 2.65 6.77 -17.91
CA LEU A 4 2.04 6.47 -16.61
C LEU A 4 1.22 7.71 -16.22
N PRO A 5 -0.08 7.56 -15.91
CA PRO A 5 -0.98 8.70 -15.68
C PRO A 5 -0.54 9.57 -14.50
N TYR A 6 0.33 9.04 -13.63
CA TYR A 6 0.85 9.70 -12.43
C TYR A 6 2.38 9.88 -12.47
N GLY A 7 3.05 9.62 -13.60
CA GLY A 7 4.51 9.59 -13.68
C GLY A 7 5.12 8.28 -13.16
N ASP A 8 6.45 8.21 -13.11
CA ASP A 8 7.20 7.04 -12.64
C ASP A 8 7.27 7.03 -11.09
N PRO A 9 6.68 6.00 -10.42
CA PRO A 9 6.70 5.91 -8.96
C PRO A 9 8.10 5.86 -8.33
N THR A 10 9.12 5.43 -9.10
CA THR A 10 10.51 5.42 -8.63
C THR A 10 11.15 6.80 -8.59
N GLN A 11 10.49 7.80 -9.17
CA GLN A 11 10.96 9.19 -9.29
C GLN A 11 10.08 10.18 -8.51
N TRP A 12 9.12 9.70 -7.73
CA TRP A 12 8.24 10.57 -6.94
C TRP A 12 8.98 11.16 -5.74
N ASP A 13 9.17 12.47 -5.77
CA ASP A 13 9.56 13.24 -4.57
C ASP A 13 8.43 13.22 -3.53
N GLU A 14 7.18 13.24 -3.99
CA GLU A 14 5.94 13.21 -3.20
C GLU A 14 4.92 12.32 -3.92
N ILE A 15 4.00 11.68 -3.17
CA ILE A 15 2.88 10.94 -3.77
C ILE A 15 2.01 11.92 -4.56
N PRO A 16 1.80 11.74 -5.89
CA PRO A 16 0.99 12.65 -6.67
C PRO A 16 -0.44 12.76 -6.13
N GLU A 17 -0.96 13.98 -5.96
CA GLU A 17 -2.30 14.23 -5.41
C GLU A 17 -3.41 13.47 -6.16
N ALA A 18 -3.29 13.39 -7.49
CA ALA A 18 -4.23 12.65 -8.33
C ALA A 18 -4.16 11.13 -8.08
N TRP A 19 -2.98 10.58 -7.76
CA TRP A 19 -2.83 9.18 -7.38
C TRP A 19 -3.45 8.95 -6.00
N LEU A 20 -3.14 9.82 -5.04
CA LEU A 20 -3.66 9.73 -3.67
C LEU A 20 -5.20 9.79 -3.65
N THR A 21 -5.79 10.67 -4.45
CA THR A 21 -7.24 10.78 -4.60
C THR A 21 -7.84 9.48 -5.15
N ALA A 22 -7.24 8.90 -6.19
CA ALA A 22 -7.71 7.66 -6.80
C ALA A 22 -7.57 6.46 -5.83
N PHE A 23 -6.44 6.37 -5.12
CA PHE A 23 -6.22 5.35 -4.09
C PHE A 23 -7.23 5.46 -2.95
N THR A 24 -7.51 6.69 -2.49
CA THR A 24 -8.50 6.97 -1.44
C THR A 24 -9.88 6.47 -1.84
N HIS A 25 -10.33 6.77 -3.06
CA HIS A 25 -11.61 6.27 -3.55
C HIS A 25 -11.64 4.73 -3.65
N ALA A 26 -10.55 4.10 -4.11
CA ALA A 26 -10.47 2.64 -4.20
C ALA A 26 -10.52 1.95 -2.82
N LEU A 27 -9.81 2.49 -1.82
CA LEU A 27 -9.85 1.99 -0.43
C LEU A 27 -11.23 2.17 0.21
N GLN A 28 -11.86 3.32 -0.01
CA GLN A 28 -13.21 3.59 0.48
C GLN A 28 -14.25 2.66 -0.17
N ALA A 29 -14.08 2.30 -1.46
CA ALA A 29 -14.93 1.32 -2.12
C ALA A 29 -14.81 -0.09 -1.49
N HIS A 30 -13.64 -0.41 -0.92
CA HIS A 30 -13.40 -1.62 -0.12
C HIS A 30 -13.93 -1.53 1.33
N GLY A 31 -14.49 -0.39 1.73
CA GLY A 31 -15.05 -0.15 3.07
C GLY A 31 -14.03 0.29 4.12
N HIS A 32 -12.84 0.74 3.71
CA HIS A 32 -11.78 1.21 4.61
C HIS A 32 -11.79 2.73 4.74
N THR A 33 -11.25 3.22 5.88
CA THR A 33 -11.09 4.65 6.17
C THR A 33 -9.62 5.02 6.16
N ILE A 34 -9.29 6.16 5.54
CA ILE A 34 -7.97 6.78 5.65
C ILE A 34 -8.04 7.78 6.81
N ASP A 35 -7.18 7.61 7.80
CA ASP A 35 -7.09 8.49 8.96
C ASP A 35 -6.25 9.73 8.66
N ASP A 36 -5.18 9.53 7.88
CA ASP A 36 -4.30 10.60 7.44
C ASP A 36 -3.62 10.22 6.12
N ALA A 37 -3.33 11.23 5.31
CA ALA A 37 -2.55 11.07 4.10
C ALA A 37 -1.62 12.25 3.91
N HIS A 38 -0.34 11.95 3.80
CA HIS A 38 0.73 12.89 3.60
C HIS A 38 1.53 12.53 2.35
N GLU A 39 2.34 13.47 1.89
CA GLU A 39 3.18 13.36 0.69
C GLU A 39 4.14 12.14 0.69
N SER A 40 4.34 11.49 1.84
CA SER A 40 5.25 10.36 2.01
C SER A 40 4.64 9.12 2.66
N ALA A 41 3.44 9.20 3.22
CA ALA A 41 2.79 8.08 3.89
C ALA A 41 1.27 8.24 3.93
N ILE A 42 0.55 7.13 3.97
CA ILE A 42 -0.89 7.06 4.06
C ILE A 42 -1.24 6.17 5.26
N THR A 43 -1.88 6.74 6.27
CA THR A 43 -2.33 6.03 7.47
C THR A 43 -3.77 5.60 7.30
N ILE A 44 -4.02 4.32 7.56
CA ILE A 44 -5.29 3.65 7.29
C ILE A 44 -5.82 3.09 8.60
N ALA A 45 -7.10 3.34 8.85
CA ALA A 45 -7.77 2.80 10.02
C ALA A 45 -7.74 1.27 9.98
N ALA A 46 -7.09 0.65 10.96
CA ALA A 46 -7.01 -0.79 11.10
C ALA A 46 -7.55 -1.23 12.47
N PRO A 47 -8.32 -2.32 12.54
CA PRO A 47 -8.80 -2.84 13.82
C PRO A 47 -7.68 -3.49 14.63
N GLY A 48 -7.76 -3.40 15.96
CA GLY A 48 -6.87 -4.14 16.87
C GLY A 48 -5.49 -3.52 17.08
N LEU A 49 -5.32 -2.23 16.77
CA LEU A 49 -4.12 -1.45 17.10
C LEU A 49 -4.17 -0.96 18.56
N ASP A 50 -3.00 -0.94 19.21
CA ASP A 50 -2.83 -0.35 20.53
C ASP A 50 -2.69 1.19 20.46
N ASP A 51 -2.84 1.87 21.60
CA ASP A 51 -2.69 3.33 21.68
C ASP A 51 -1.30 3.79 21.18
N GLY A 52 -1.31 4.59 20.11
CA GLY A 52 -0.09 5.13 19.49
C GLY A 52 0.53 4.25 18.40
N GLU A 53 -0.17 3.18 18.01
CA GLU A 53 0.11 2.41 16.80
C GLU A 53 -0.72 2.92 15.62
N GLU A 54 -0.12 2.92 14.44
CA GLU A 54 -0.75 3.33 13.18
C GLU A 54 -0.44 2.31 12.10
N TRP A 55 -1.44 1.84 11.36
CA TRP A 55 -1.17 1.05 10.16
C TRP A 55 -0.96 2.01 9.00
N SER A 56 0.22 1.97 8.38
CA SER A 56 0.56 2.93 7.32
C SER A 56 1.18 2.25 6.11
N LEU A 57 0.93 2.87 4.96
CA LEU A 57 1.55 2.62 3.68
C LEU A 57 2.51 3.76 3.36
N VAL A 58 3.78 3.47 3.10
CA VAL A 58 4.82 4.48 2.85
C VAL A 58 5.16 4.53 1.36
N LYS A 59 5.36 5.75 0.85
CA LYS A 59 5.64 6.03 -0.56
C LYS A 59 6.71 5.10 -1.12
N PRO A 60 6.58 4.67 -2.38
CA PRO A 60 7.52 3.74 -2.97
C PRO A 60 8.90 4.41 -3.09
N ASN A 61 9.93 3.76 -2.56
CA ASN A 61 11.31 4.27 -2.60
C ASN A 61 12.25 3.30 -3.32
N PHE A 62 12.22 2.03 -2.92
CA PHE A 62 13.12 0.98 -3.37
C PHE A 62 12.44 0.21 -4.50
N HIS A 63 12.99 0.31 -5.71
CA HIS A 63 12.51 -0.39 -6.91
C HIS A 63 11.00 -0.26 -7.19
N GLY A 64 10.39 0.85 -6.77
CA GLY A 64 8.98 1.14 -7.02
C GLY A 64 8.02 0.27 -6.22
N LEU A 65 8.39 -0.20 -5.03
CA LEU A 65 7.50 -0.97 -4.16
C LEU A 65 7.02 -0.13 -2.98
N TRP A 66 5.73 -0.26 -2.65
CA TRP A 66 5.17 0.32 -1.44
C TRP A 66 5.50 -0.56 -0.23
N ALA A 67 5.91 0.05 0.87
CA ALA A 67 6.11 -0.64 2.15
C ALA A 67 4.90 -0.39 3.06
N HIS A 68 4.52 -1.38 3.85
CA HIS A 68 3.45 -1.26 4.84
C HIS A 68 3.82 -1.93 6.16
N GLY A 69 3.11 -1.55 7.21
CA GLY A 69 3.24 -2.19 8.51
C GLY A 69 2.60 -1.37 9.62
N ILE A 70 2.80 -1.81 10.86
CA ILE A 70 2.41 -1.07 12.05
C ILE A 70 3.57 -0.14 12.43
N TYR A 71 3.29 1.15 12.43
CA TYR A 71 4.21 2.21 12.81
C TYR A 71 3.93 2.64 14.24
N ILE A 72 5.00 2.76 15.02
CA ILE A 72 4.96 3.22 16.39
C ILE A 72 5.88 4.44 16.45
N ARG A 73 5.29 5.63 16.64
CA ARG A 73 6.03 6.90 16.68
C ARG A 73 6.91 7.12 15.45
N GLY A 74 6.39 6.78 14.26
CA GLY A 74 7.08 6.97 12.97
C GLY A 74 8.10 5.89 12.61
N TYR A 75 8.17 4.77 13.34
CA TYR A 75 9.04 3.65 13.03
C TYR A 75 8.24 2.35 12.87
N CYS A 76 8.55 1.58 11.83
CA CYS A 76 8.03 0.22 11.65
C CYS A 76 9.18 -0.79 11.78
N PRO A 77 9.14 -1.71 12.76
CA PRO A 77 10.21 -2.68 13.00
C PRO A 77 10.34 -3.71 11.87
N ASP A 78 9.21 -4.17 11.33
CA ASP A 78 9.15 -5.27 10.39
C ASP A 78 8.22 -4.90 9.22
N PRO A 79 8.63 -4.00 8.31
CA PRO A 79 7.79 -3.64 7.17
C PRO A 79 7.72 -4.79 6.16
N GLU A 80 6.53 -5.02 5.62
CA GLU A 80 6.29 -5.89 4.46
C GLU A 80 6.10 -5.04 3.20
N TRP A 81 6.35 -5.61 2.02
CA TRP A 81 6.30 -4.89 0.75
C TRP A 81 5.11 -5.33 -0.10
N ILE A 82 4.46 -4.40 -0.79
CA ILE A 82 3.36 -4.72 -1.71
C ILE A 82 3.92 -5.09 -3.08
N HIS A 83 3.55 -6.28 -3.56
CA HIS A 83 3.81 -6.72 -4.92
C HIS A 83 2.60 -6.41 -5.81
N ALA A 84 2.54 -5.16 -6.27
CA ALA A 84 1.58 -4.65 -7.25
C ALA A 84 2.28 -3.61 -8.14
N ASP A 85 1.63 -3.20 -9.24
CA ASP A 85 2.09 -2.02 -9.97
C ASP A 85 1.90 -0.79 -9.09
N ALA A 86 2.99 -0.18 -8.62
CA ALA A 86 2.92 0.98 -7.75
C ALA A 86 2.29 2.22 -8.41
N ALA A 87 2.26 2.27 -9.75
CA ALA A 87 1.58 3.33 -10.48
C ALA A 87 0.04 3.13 -10.52
N ASP A 88 -0.46 1.93 -10.21
CA ASP A 88 -1.89 1.59 -10.22
C ASP A 88 -2.48 1.67 -8.80
N PRO A 89 -3.23 2.73 -8.47
CA PRO A 89 -3.83 2.88 -7.15
C PRO A 89 -4.85 1.78 -6.83
N GLN A 90 -5.55 1.23 -7.83
CA GLN A 90 -6.52 0.14 -7.61
C GLN A 90 -5.79 -1.16 -7.24
N ALA A 91 -4.71 -1.49 -7.97
CA ALA A 91 -3.93 -2.69 -7.68
C ALA A 91 -3.34 -2.65 -6.26
N VAL A 92 -2.81 -1.49 -5.85
CA VAL A 92 -2.31 -1.30 -4.47
C VAL A 92 -3.46 -1.41 -3.45
N ALA A 93 -4.60 -0.79 -3.73
CA ALA A 93 -5.79 -0.84 -2.87
C ALA A 93 -6.30 -2.28 -2.64
N ASP A 94 -6.32 -3.10 -3.67
CA ASP A 94 -6.76 -4.50 -3.57
C ASP A 94 -5.84 -5.33 -2.67
N VAL A 95 -4.51 -5.12 -2.74
CA VAL A 95 -3.56 -5.78 -1.84
C VAL A 95 -3.74 -5.30 -0.41
N VAL A 96 -3.89 -3.98 -0.20
CA VAL A 96 -4.14 -3.40 1.13
C VAL A 96 -5.41 -3.97 1.74
N HIS A 97 -6.49 -4.07 0.97
CA HIS A 97 -7.73 -4.69 1.44
C HIS A 97 -7.52 -6.15 1.87
N ALA A 98 -6.81 -6.94 1.06
CA ALA A 98 -6.50 -8.33 1.40
C ALA A 98 -5.67 -8.45 2.70
N ILE A 99 -4.71 -7.53 2.92
CA ILE A 99 -3.93 -7.47 4.16
C ILE A 99 -4.83 -7.15 5.36
N LEU A 100 -5.61 -6.07 5.29
CA LEU A 100 -6.43 -5.59 6.41
C LEU A 100 -7.56 -6.55 6.79
N THR A 101 -8.02 -7.38 5.86
CA THR A 101 -9.06 -8.40 6.10
C THR A 101 -8.50 -9.77 6.48
N GLY A 102 -7.18 -9.95 6.46
CA GLY A 102 -6.54 -11.25 6.72
C GLY A 102 -6.82 -12.28 5.63
N ALA A 103 -7.12 -11.85 4.39
CA ALA A 103 -7.29 -12.73 3.26
C ALA A 103 -5.99 -13.51 2.97
N PRO A 104 -6.05 -14.71 2.36
CA PRO A 104 -4.87 -15.47 2.03
C PRO A 104 -3.90 -14.68 1.11
N LEU A 105 -2.67 -14.48 1.57
CA LEU A 105 -1.61 -13.80 0.81
C LEU A 105 -0.55 -14.80 0.33
N LYS A 106 -0.04 -14.57 -0.88
CA LYS A 106 1.20 -15.19 -1.36
C LYS A 106 2.38 -14.27 -1.11
N ARG A 107 3.56 -14.87 -0.94
CA ARG A 107 4.83 -14.18 -0.74
C ARG A 107 5.81 -14.57 -1.83
N THR A 108 6.53 -13.59 -2.36
CA THR A 108 7.61 -13.83 -3.33
C THR A 108 8.74 -12.82 -3.14
N PHE A 109 9.96 -13.24 -3.48
CA PHE A 109 11.09 -12.33 -3.51
C PHE A 109 11.03 -11.51 -4.80
N LEU A 110 11.01 -10.18 -4.68
CA LEU A 110 11.00 -9.25 -5.81
C LEU A 110 11.91 -8.07 -5.46
N ASN A 111 12.77 -7.69 -6.41
CA ASN A 111 13.58 -6.48 -6.30
C ASN A 111 14.37 -6.36 -4.98
N GLY A 112 14.90 -7.48 -4.47
CA GLY A 112 15.70 -7.47 -3.24
C GLY A 112 14.92 -7.56 -1.92
N ALA A 113 13.58 -7.63 -1.97
CA ALA A 113 12.71 -7.72 -0.78
C ALA A 113 11.65 -8.82 -0.92
N MET A 114 11.10 -9.28 0.21
CA MET A 114 9.93 -10.17 0.21
C MET A 114 8.67 -9.33 0.09
N GLY A 115 7.88 -9.56 -0.96
CA GLY A 115 6.62 -8.87 -1.21
C GLY A 115 5.39 -9.77 -1.09
N VAL A 116 4.26 -9.18 -0.71
CA VAL A 116 2.95 -9.82 -0.60
C VAL A 116 2.02 -9.42 -1.74
N TYR A 117 1.16 -10.34 -2.13
CA TYR A 117 0.06 -10.10 -3.07
C TYR A 117 -1.09 -11.05 -2.76
N PRO A 118 -2.34 -10.70 -3.12
CA PRO A 118 -3.48 -11.58 -2.93
C PRO A 118 -3.23 -12.94 -3.58
N ALA A 119 -3.51 -14.03 -2.86
CA ALA A 119 -3.57 -15.33 -3.52
C ALA A 119 -4.66 -15.25 -4.60
N PRO A 120 -4.41 -15.76 -5.82
CA PRO A 120 -5.46 -15.83 -6.82
C PRO A 120 -6.64 -16.58 -6.20
N THR A 121 -7.82 -15.96 -6.22
CA THR A 121 -9.04 -16.66 -5.90
C THR A 121 -9.12 -17.81 -6.88
N THR A 122 -9.04 -19.04 -6.38
CA THR A 122 -9.46 -20.21 -7.16
C THR A 122 -10.97 -20.10 -7.33
N GLU A 123 -11.40 -19.25 -8.27
CA GLU A 123 -12.70 -19.39 -8.89
C GLU A 123 -12.55 -20.45 -9.98
N ALA A 124 -13.31 -21.53 -9.81
CA ALA A 124 -13.55 -22.59 -10.79
C ALA A 124 -14.76 -22.20 -11.66
#